data_AF-A0A316IB54-F1
#
_entry.id   AF-A0A316IB54-F1
#
_cell.length_a   1.000
_cell.length_b   1.000
_cell.length_c   1.000
_cell.angle_alpha   90.00
_cell.angle_beta   90.00
_cell.angle_gamma   90.00
#
_symmetry.space_group_name_H-M   'P 1'
#
loop_
_entity.id
_entity.type
_entity.pdbx_description
1 polymer ?
#
loop_
_entity_poly.entity_id
_entity_poly.type
_entity_poly.pdbx_seq_one_letter_code
_entity_poly.pdbx_strand_id
1 'polypeptide(L)'
;MKVETRTRYSALRGLAVPLMVVAATLAGQGQAVAAAEPLGPLIPAPVPLHLSNPEAYALAKDAGDALRYSLAAVADDLDRSYAAGTVEADLKQGLLSLPVAKRNKFVAAAKEAVKVSPNNLTAAMNPASPWGRHGRLTATQFRAIGFKGAFDTVQIDAAKLKAAVNKRAQALKQEEKEAETEAEKAARRLGLDLSTQPKLTALDFRIQQVKAVEETSGWGSDEILLGGMETFHTGYTRKIKPWKVSDDFDAGEVVNYPAPGHKFGLFGMPKADPWPRSFVSVVMMAEEDSGGFADAVNQAWLKVRDDISEKIKEAVGEWASEYVGAAIGEMLGKVIGFLVGDAVEFIANWFKDDLFDAHATAVHLPSPYAFMYNNPADAGWTNHQLPTTKMRFTGHGGDYRVEGRWTVYG
;
A
#
# COMPACT_ATOMS: atom_id res chain seq x y z
N MET A 1 -37.92 -1.03 66.13
CA MET A 1 -36.96 -0.67 65.05
C MET A 1 -35.58 -1.08 65.54
N LYS A 2 -35.20 -2.37 65.58
CA LYS A 2 -34.89 -3.36 64.52
C LYS A 2 -33.76 -2.86 63.60
N VAL A 3 -32.57 -3.48 63.46
CA VAL A 3 -31.95 -4.72 63.97
C VAL A 3 -30.42 -4.55 63.87
N GLU A 4 -29.67 -5.05 64.86
CA GLU A 4 -28.22 -5.29 64.80
C GLU A 4 -27.84 -6.36 63.77
N THR A 5 -26.65 -6.31 63.17
CA THR A 5 -25.77 -7.50 63.16
C THR A 5 -24.32 -7.13 62.86
N ARG A 6 -23.44 -7.55 63.77
CA ARG A 6 -21.99 -7.68 63.59
C ARG A 6 -21.68 -8.91 62.73
N THR A 7 -20.72 -8.78 61.81
CA THR A 7 -19.77 -9.86 61.45
C THR A 7 -18.49 -9.20 60.94
N ARG A 8 -17.37 -9.10 61.67
CA ARG A 8 -16.35 -10.10 62.07
C ARG A 8 -15.49 -10.68 60.93
N TYR A 9 -14.17 -10.56 61.14
CA TYR A 9 -13.02 -11.35 60.64
C TYR A 9 -12.48 -11.06 59.23
N SER A 10 -11.24 -10.52 59.15
CA SER A 10 -9.96 -11.24 58.96
C SER A 10 -9.71 -11.55 57.49
N ALA A 11 -8.56 -11.22 56.89
CA ALA A 11 -7.28 -11.73 57.30
C ALA A 11 -6.12 -10.95 56.66
N LEU A 12 -5.11 -10.69 57.49
CA LEU A 12 -3.68 -10.94 57.23
C LEU A 12 -3.08 -10.44 55.90
N ARG A 13 -2.52 -9.22 55.99
CA ARG A 13 -1.16 -8.98 55.48
C ARG A 13 -0.19 -9.84 56.30
N GLY A 14 0.61 -10.67 55.63
CA GLY A 14 1.62 -11.51 56.26
C GLY A 14 2.39 -12.33 55.23
N LEU A 15 3.57 -11.83 54.85
CA LEU A 15 4.83 -12.51 54.52
C LEU A 15 4.80 -14.05 54.41
N ALA A 16 5.24 -14.60 53.27
CA ALA A 16 6.35 -15.58 53.18
C ALA A 16 6.48 -16.18 51.75
N VAL A 17 7.63 -15.91 51.11
CA VAL A 17 8.31 -16.69 50.06
C VAL A 17 8.90 -17.96 50.75
N PRO A 18 9.05 -19.19 50.19
CA PRO A 18 9.99 -19.52 49.08
C PRO A 18 9.75 -20.82 48.23
N LEU A 19 10.75 -21.11 47.35
CA LEU A 19 11.05 -22.29 46.50
C LEU A 19 10.47 -22.28 45.07
N MET A 20 11.23 -21.88 44.03
CA MET A 20 12.33 -22.60 43.33
C MET A 20 12.01 -24.06 42.96
N VAL A 21 11.76 -24.33 41.67
CA VAL A 21 12.48 -25.30 40.83
C VAL A 21 12.32 -24.90 39.35
N VAL A 22 13.46 -24.53 38.75
CA VAL A 22 13.92 -24.71 37.36
C VAL A 22 12.93 -24.43 36.21
N ALA A 23 13.09 -23.26 35.58
CA ALA A 23 12.93 -23.13 34.14
C ALA A 23 14.28 -22.70 33.58
N ALA A 24 14.85 -23.57 32.75
CA ALA A 24 16.18 -23.48 32.18
C ALA A 24 16.39 -22.17 31.40
N THR A 25 17.62 -21.70 31.49
CA THR A 25 18.30 -20.93 30.45
C THR A 25 18.04 -21.53 29.06
N LEU A 26 17.28 -20.82 28.24
CA LEU A 26 17.28 -20.88 26.78
C LEU A 26 17.10 -19.42 26.33
N ALA A 27 18.12 -18.55 26.40
CA ALA A 27 19.09 -18.39 25.32
C ALA A 27 18.66 -19.08 24.01
N GLY A 28 18.18 -18.28 23.05
CA GLY A 28 18.10 -18.61 21.63
C GLY A 28 17.57 -20.00 21.29
N GLN A 29 16.25 -20.18 21.34
CA GLN A 29 15.63 -21.21 20.51
C GLN A 29 15.03 -20.51 19.31
N GLY A 30 15.73 -20.62 18.17
CA GLY A 30 15.16 -20.33 16.87
C GLY A 30 13.78 -20.98 16.78
N GLN A 31 12.81 -20.22 16.25
CA GLN A 31 11.51 -20.76 15.94
C GLN A 31 11.74 -21.99 15.05
N ALA A 32 11.37 -23.18 15.56
CA ALA A 32 11.49 -24.40 14.79
C ALA A 32 10.63 -24.26 13.52
N VAL A 33 11.31 -24.14 12.38
CA VAL A 33 10.71 -24.08 11.06
C VAL A 33 10.06 -25.45 10.80
N ALA A 34 8.77 -25.57 11.05
CA ALA A 34 8.01 -26.75 10.64
C ALA A 34 8.06 -26.82 9.11
N ALA A 35 8.35 -28.01 8.55
CA ALA A 35 8.28 -28.25 7.11
C ALA A 35 6.85 -27.97 6.63
N ALA A 36 6.65 -26.78 6.05
CA ALA A 36 5.35 -26.32 5.62
C ALA A 36 4.92 -27.03 4.35
N GLU A 37 3.61 -27.28 4.22
CA GLU A 37 3.01 -27.72 2.97
C GLU A 37 3.42 -26.78 1.83
N PRO A 38 3.69 -27.32 0.62
CA PRO A 38 4.04 -26.49 -0.52
C PRO A 38 2.92 -25.50 -0.80
N LEU A 39 3.28 -24.22 -0.83
CA LEU A 39 2.39 -23.15 -1.28
C LEU A 39 1.81 -23.51 -2.65
N GLY A 40 0.51 -23.81 -2.69
CA GLY A 40 -0.20 -24.15 -3.93
C GLY A 40 -0.07 -23.05 -4.98
N PRO A 41 -0.44 -23.31 -6.25
CA PRO A 41 -0.24 -22.38 -7.36
C PRO A 41 -0.75 -20.96 -7.05
N LEU A 42 -0.07 -19.95 -7.60
CA LEU A 42 -0.50 -18.55 -7.53
C LEU A 42 -1.89 -18.45 -8.16
N ILE A 43 -2.88 -18.10 -7.35
CA ILE A 43 -4.18 -17.67 -7.87
C ILE A 43 -4.02 -16.18 -8.17
N PRO A 44 -4.28 -15.71 -9.39
CA PRO A 44 -4.12 -14.30 -9.74
C PRO A 44 -4.91 -13.43 -8.75
N ALA A 45 -4.28 -12.36 -8.26
CA ALA A 45 -4.89 -11.42 -7.34
C ALA A 45 -6.24 -10.92 -7.89
N PRO A 46 -7.31 -10.88 -7.08
CA PRO A 46 -8.60 -10.42 -7.57
C PRO A 46 -8.55 -8.91 -7.88
N VAL A 47 -8.94 -8.60 -9.12
CA VAL A 47 -9.18 -7.29 -9.74
C VAL A 47 -7.91 -6.49 -10.08
N PRO A 48 -7.65 -6.17 -11.36
CA PRO A 48 -6.59 -5.24 -11.69
C PRO A 48 -7.00 -3.86 -11.17
N LEU A 49 -6.05 -3.15 -10.55
CA LEU A 49 -6.05 -1.69 -10.44
C LEU A 49 -5.94 -1.07 -11.85
N HIS A 50 -6.79 -1.51 -12.78
CA HIS A 50 -6.75 -1.08 -14.15
C HIS A 50 -7.33 0.34 -14.18
N LEU A 51 -6.43 1.29 -14.40
CA LEU A 51 -6.78 2.67 -14.61
C LEU A 51 -7.35 2.84 -16.02
N SER A 52 -8.63 2.50 -16.19
CA SER A 52 -9.31 2.48 -17.50
C SER A 52 -9.81 3.85 -17.97
N ASN A 53 -9.90 4.83 -17.07
CA ASN A 53 -10.25 6.20 -17.45
C ASN A 53 -9.03 6.87 -18.10
N PRO A 54 -9.10 7.28 -19.39
CA PRO A 54 -7.94 7.82 -20.10
C PRO A 54 -7.34 9.07 -19.47
N GLU A 55 -8.16 9.93 -18.90
CA GLU A 55 -7.76 11.21 -18.31
C GLU A 55 -7.07 11.00 -16.96
N ALA A 56 -7.60 10.10 -16.13
CA ALA A 56 -6.95 9.66 -14.90
C ALA A 56 -5.64 8.92 -15.20
N TYR A 57 -5.60 8.10 -16.27
CA TYR A 57 -4.39 7.46 -16.74
C TYR A 57 -3.35 8.47 -17.21
N ALA A 58 -3.75 9.47 -18.01
CA ALA A 58 -2.85 10.53 -18.46
C ALA A 58 -2.27 11.32 -17.27
N LEU A 59 -3.11 11.63 -16.27
CA LEU A 59 -2.68 12.30 -15.05
C LEU A 59 -1.66 11.45 -14.25
N ALA A 60 -1.99 10.18 -14.04
CA ALA A 60 -1.12 9.23 -13.35
C ALA A 60 0.21 9.07 -14.09
N LYS A 61 0.16 8.83 -15.41
CA LYS A 61 1.36 8.68 -16.21
C LYS A 61 2.24 9.93 -16.17
N ASP A 62 1.67 11.13 -16.32
CA ASP A 62 2.43 12.38 -16.33
C ASP A 62 3.09 12.66 -14.97
N ALA A 63 2.40 12.34 -13.87
CA ALA A 63 2.96 12.40 -12.52
C ALA A 63 4.10 11.40 -12.33
N GLY A 64 3.94 10.16 -12.83
CA GLY A 64 4.98 9.14 -12.78
C GLY A 64 6.23 9.58 -13.55
N ASP A 65 6.04 10.02 -14.79
CA ASP A 65 7.10 10.59 -15.63
C ASP A 65 7.82 11.76 -14.92
N ALA A 66 7.08 12.68 -14.29
CA ALA A 66 7.65 13.81 -13.54
C ALA A 66 8.43 13.37 -12.31
N LEU A 67 7.91 12.40 -11.53
CA LEU A 67 8.56 11.89 -10.33
C LEU A 67 9.86 11.16 -10.68
N ARG A 68 9.84 10.32 -11.72
CA ARG A 68 11.03 9.64 -12.25
C ARG A 68 12.10 10.63 -12.68
N TYR A 69 11.71 11.67 -13.42
CA TYR A 69 12.66 12.73 -13.78
C TYR A 69 13.16 13.46 -12.51
N SER A 70 12.29 13.81 -11.57
CA SER A 70 12.70 14.47 -10.32
C SER A 70 13.79 13.69 -9.60
N LEU A 71 13.63 12.37 -9.47
CA LEU A 71 14.63 11.49 -8.88
C LEU A 71 15.97 11.51 -9.66
N ALA A 72 15.90 11.37 -10.98
CA ALA A 72 17.05 11.43 -11.87
C ALA A 72 17.81 12.76 -11.78
N ALA A 73 17.07 13.87 -11.84
CA ALA A 73 17.62 15.21 -11.83
C ALA A 73 18.20 15.58 -10.46
N VAL A 74 17.63 15.10 -9.36
CA VAL A 74 18.20 15.27 -8.01
C VAL A 74 19.50 14.50 -7.88
N ALA A 75 19.54 13.25 -8.35
CA ALA A 75 20.76 12.44 -8.27
C ALA A 75 21.90 12.95 -9.15
N ASP A 76 21.61 13.55 -10.30
CA ASP A 76 22.62 14.18 -11.16
C ASP A 76 23.38 15.32 -10.45
N ASP A 77 22.72 16.04 -9.53
CA ASP A 77 23.27 17.20 -8.80
C ASP A 77 22.86 17.18 -7.32
N LEU A 78 23.44 16.26 -6.55
CA LEU A 78 23.16 16.10 -5.12
C LEU A 78 23.61 17.29 -4.26
N ASP A 79 24.52 18.13 -4.76
CA ASP A 79 25.01 19.30 -4.01
C ASP A 79 23.99 20.45 -4.00
N ARG A 80 23.08 20.48 -4.99
CA ARG A 80 22.03 21.50 -5.07
C ARG A 80 21.12 21.51 -3.85
N SER A 81 20.79 22.72 -3.39
CA SER A 81 19.78 22.91 -2.34
C SER A 81 18.38 22.94 -2.93
N TYR A 82 17.44 22.26 -2.27
CA TYR A 82 16.03 22.25 -2.61
C TYR A 82 15.24 22.82 -1.43
N ALA A 83 14.13 23.50 -1.73
CA ALA A 83 13.28 24.07 -0.69
C ALA A 83 12.68 22.96 0.19
N ALA A 84 12.65 23.18 1.50
CA ALA A 84 12.04 22.23 2.42
C ALA A 84 10.57 22.01 2.06
N GLY A 85 10.11 20.76 2.12
CA GLY A 85 8.73 20.40 1.77
C GLY A 85 8.48 20.13 0.29
N THR A 86 9.47 20.23 -0.61
CA THR A 86 9.30 19.77 -2.00
C THR A 86 9.55 18.27 -2.14
N VAL A 87 9.18 17.70 -3.30
CA VAL A 87 9.49 16.32 -3.69
C VAL A 87 11.01 16.12 -3.74
N GLU A 88 11.74 17.06 -4.34
CA GLU A 88 13.19 16.96 -4.53
C GLU A 88 13.96 16.97 -3.21
N ALA A 89 13.51 17.75 -2.23
CA ALA A 89 14.15 17.79 -0.92
C ALA A 89 14.09 16.42 -0.23
N ASP A 90 12.94 15.75 -0.30
CA ASP A 90 12.80 14.39 0.25
C ASP A 90 13.66 13.40 -0.52
N LEU A 91 13.59 13.41 -1.86
CA LEU A 91 14.38 12.50 -2.70
C LEU A 91 15.88 12.69 -2.46
N LYS A 92 16.36 13.93 -2.30
CA LYS A 92 17.76 14.22 -1.95
C LYS A 92 18.12 13.62 -0.60
N GLN A 93 17.29 13.82 0.42
CA GLN A 93 17.52 13.25 1.76
C GLN A 93 17.59 11.72 1.69
N GLY A 94 16.69 11.09 0.93
CA GLY A 94 16.70 9.65 0.68
C GLY A 94 18.01 9.20 0.06
N LEU A 95 18.40 9.83 -1.05
CA LEU A 95 19.63 9.47 -1.77
C LEU A 95 20.87 9.64 -0.89
N LEU A 96 20.92 10.67 -0.03
CA LEU A 96 22.02 10.87 0.90
C LEU A 96 22.07 9.83 2.01
N SER A 97 20.94 9.21 2.37
CA SER A 97 20.88 8.15 3.37
C SER A 97 21.37 6.78 2.88
N LEU A 98 21.52 6.61 1.56
CA LEU A 98 22.06 5.39 0.98
C LEU A 98 23.56 5.23 1.32
N PRO A 99 24.05 3.98 1.44
CA PRO A 99 25.48 3.71 1.48
C PRO A 99 26.20 4.35 0.29
N VAL A 100 27.40 4.91 0.52
CA VAL A 100 28.15 5.69 -0.48
C VAL A 100 28.33 4.92 -1.79
N ALA A 101 28.60 3.61 -1.71
CA ALA A 101 28.77 2.76 -2.89
C ALA A 101 27.49 2.67 -3.74
N LYS A 102 26.33 2.40 -3.11
CA LYS A 102 25.02 2.36 -3.78
C LYS A 102 24.66 3.73 -4.36
N ARG A 103 24.84 4.79 -3.56
CA ARG A 103 24.62 6.18 -3.98
C ARG A 103 25.43 6.56 -5.21
N ASN A 104 26.72 6.21 -5.26
CA ASN A 104 27.58 6.55 -6.39
C ASN A 104 27.16 5.84 -7.69
N LYS A 105 26.73 4.57 -7.61
CA LYS A 105 26.15 3.87 -8.76
C LYS A 105 24.89 4.57 -9.26
N PHE A 106 24.01 4.96 -8.33
CA PHE A 106 22.78 5.68 -8.65
C PHE A 106 23.05 7.02 -9.34
N VAL A 107 23.96 7.83 -8.79
CA VAL A 107 24.38 9.12 -9.35
C VAL A 107 24.96 8.94 -10.76
N ALA A 108 25.77 7.89 -10.98
CA ALA A 108 26.32 7.60 -12.30
C ALA A 108 25.21 7.23 -13.31
N ALA A 109 24.27 6.36 -12.94
CA ALA A 109 23.13 5.99 -13.78
C ALA A 109 22.25 7.22 -14.08
N ALA A 110 21.98 8.05 -13.07
CA ALA A 110 21.21 9.27 -13.20
C ALA A 110 21.85 10.26 -14.19
N LYS A 111 23.17 10.46 -14.09
CA LYS A 111 23.95 11.28 -15.03
C LYS A 111 23.81 10.78 -16.45
N GLU A 112 23.89 9.47 -16.70
CA GLU A 112 23.67 8.93 -18.05
C GLU A 112 22.21 9.09 -18.52
N ALA A 113 21.25 8.87 -17.63
CA ALA A 113 19.83 8.95 -17.93
C ALA A 113 19.36 10.37 -18.32
N VAL A 114 19.90 11.41 -17.66
CA VAL A 114 19.53 12.81 -17.95
C VAL A 114 20.41 13.47 -19.01
N LYS A 115 21.44 12.78 -19.52
CA LYS A 115 22.31 13.25 -20.61
C LYS A 115 21.65 13.28 -21.98
N VAL A 116 20.35 12.95 -22.09
CA VAL A 116 19.63 13.05 -23.36
C VAL A 116 19.62 14.51 -23.81
N SER A 117 20.30 14.77 -24.93
CA SER A 117 20.49 16.12 -25.45
C SER A 117 19.14 16.75 -25.81
N PRO A 118 18.85 18.00 -25.39
CA PRO A 118 17.64 18.73 -25.80
C PRO A 118 17.56 18.91 -27.33
N ASN A 119 18.67 18.71 -28.05
CA ASN A 119 18.72 18.76 -29.52
C ASN A 119 18.36 17.44 -30.20
N ASN A 120 18.18 16.34 -29.45
CA ASN A 120 17.65 15.08 -29.96
C ASN A 120 16.15 14.97 -29.61
N LEU A 121 15.38 15.96 -30.07
CA LEU A 121 13.93 16.07 -29.86
C LEU A 121 13.19 14.78 -30.23
N THR A 122 13.67 14.02 -31.21
CA THR A 122 13.14 12.71 -31.59
C THR A 122 13.21 11.66 -30.48
N ALA A 123 14.24 11.67 -29.63
CA ALA A 123 14.35 10.77 -28.47
C ALA A 123 13.55 11.29 -27.27
N ALA A 124 13.54 12.61 -27.04
CA ALA A 124 12.76 13.26 -25.98
C ALA A 124 11.23 13.28 -26.23
N MET A 125 10.82 13.21 -27.49
CA MET A 125 9.42 13.10 -27.93
C MET A 125 8.99 11.66 -28.19
N ASN A 126 9.90 10.68 -28.02
CA ASN A 126 9.53 9.29 -28.12
C ASN A 126 8.55 8.97 -26.98
N PRO A 127 7.32 8.52 -27.26
CA PRO A 127 6.38 8.10 -26.21
C PRO A 127 6.90 6.92 -25.38
N ALA A 128 7.94 6.21 -25.85
CA ALA A 128 8.67 5.20 -25.09
C ALA A 128 9.79 5.76 -24.19
N SER A 129 10.01 7.08 -24.18
CA SER A 129 10.90 7.73 -23.21
C SER A 129 10.33 7.57 -21.80
N PRO A 130 11.13 7.14 -20.80
CA PRO A 130 10.67 7.03 -19.42
C PRO A 130 10.31 8.39 -18.79
N TRP A 131 10.62 9.50 -19.48
CA TRP A 131 10.41 10.87 -19.02
C TRP A 131 9.13 11.52 -19.58
N GLY A 132 8.43 10.85 -20.50
CA GLY A 132 7.30 11.45 -21.21
C GLY A 132 7.60 12.85 -21.77
N ARG A 133 6.69 13.80 -21.55
CA ARG A 133 6.88 15.19 -22.02
C ARG A 133 7.99 15.94 -21.26
N HIS A 134 8.33 15.51 -20.06
CA HIS A 134 9.32 16.17 -19.21
C HIS A 134 10.74 16.01 -19.78
N GLY A 135 10.96 14.98 -20.61
CA GLY A 135 12.16 14.77 -21.41
C GLY A 135 12.56 15.96 -22.30
N ARG A 136 11.64 16.90 -22.57
CA ARG A 136 11.91 18.14 -23.33
C ARG A 136 12.71 19.17 -22.54
N LEU A 137 12.75 19.04 -21.22
CA LEU A 137 13.54 19.89 -20.33
C LEU A 137 14.91 19.26 -20.13
N THR A 138 15.94 20.09 -20.08
CA THR A 138 17.23 19.67 -19.50
C THR A 138 17.08 19.46 -18.00
N ALA A 139 17.96 18.65 -17.40
CA ALA A 139 17.95 18.45 -15.94
C ALA A 139 18.04 19.78 -15.17
N THR A 140 18.83 20.74 -15.66
CA THR A 140 18.93 22.09 -15.06
C THR A 140 17.61 22.86 -15.15
N GLN A 141 16.90 22.82 -16.28
CA GLN A 141 15.58 23.44 -16.43
C GLN A 141 14.54 22.76 -15.55
N PHE A 142 14.53 21.43 -15.50
CA PHE A 142 13.63 20.66 -14.66
C PHE A 142 13.86 20.99 -13.17
N ARG A 143 15.12 20.98 -12.70
CA ARG A 143 15.47 21.38 -11.31
C ARG A 143 15.09 22.80 -10.95
N ALA A 144 14.92 23.69 -11.92
CA ALA A 144 14.50 25.07 -11.66
C ALA A 144 13.00 25.17 -11.35
N ILE A 145 12.18 24.29 -11.94
CA ILE A 145 10.72 24.29 -11.75
C ILE A 145 10.24 23.21 -10.76
N GLY A 146 11.04 22.15 -10.58
CA GLY A 146 10.72 20.97 -9.77
C GLY A 146 9.53 20.16 -10.30
N PHE A 147 9.18 19.12 -9.56
CA PHE A 147 8.05 18.23 -9.78
C PHE A 147 6.77 19.04 -9.94
N LYS A 148 6.46 19.90 -8.97
CA LYS A 148 5.21 20.66 -8.96
C LYS A 148 5.09 21.57 -10.18
N GLY A 149 6.13 22.36 -10.48
CA GLY A 149 6.12 23.23 -11.66
C GLY A 149 6.05 22.45 -12.98
N ALA A 150 6.67 21.26 -13.04
CA ALA A 150 6.56 20.38 -14.20
C ALA A 150 5.14 19.82 -14.32
N PHE A 151 4.58 19.27 -13.25
CA PHE A 151 3.28 18.60 -13.21
C PHE A 151 2.08 19.57 -13.33
N ASP A 152 2.20 20.81 -12.84
CA ASP A 152 1.13 21.81 -12.92
C ASP A 152 0.67 22.12 -14.36
N THR A 153 1.52 21.81 -15.34
CA THR A 153 1.24 21.98 -16.78
C THR A 153 0.63 20.75 -17.45
N VAL A 154 0.27 19.72 -16.67
CA VAL A 154 -0.36 18.49 -17.16
C VAL A 154 -1.61 18.81 -17.98
N GLN A 155 -1.73 18.17 -19.13
CA GLN A 155 -2.84 18.39 -20.05
C GLN A 155 -3.88 17.30 -19.86
N ILE A 156 -5.01 17.64 -19.23
CA ILE A 156 -6.16 16.76 -19.08
C ILE A 156 -7.42 17.44 -19.64
N ASP A 157 -8.31 16.64 -20.21
CA ASP A 157 -9.64 17.10 -20.57
C ASP A 157 -10.51 17.11 -19.30
N ALA A 158 -10.53 18.25 -18.61
CA ALA A 158 -11.24 18.41 -17.35
C ALA A 158 -12.74 18.08 -17.48
N ALA A 159 -13.35 18.37 -18.64
CA ALA A 159 -14.76 18.08 -18.89
C ALA A 159 -15.01 16.56 -18.98
N LYS A 160 -14.15 15.82 -19.68
CA LYS A 160 -14.23 14.35 -19.72
C LYS A 160 -13.94 13.71 -18.38
N LEU A 161 -12.93 14.20 -17.65
CA LEU A 161 -12.63 13.70 -16.31
C LEU A 161 -13.82 13.92 -15.37
N LYS A 162 -14.39 15.12 -15.35
CA LYS A 162 -15.61 15.45 -14.59
C LYS A 162 -16.79 14.57 -14.99
N ALA A 163 -17.01 14.36 -16.28
CA ALA A 163 -18.08 13.49 -16.78
C ALA A 163 -17.88 12.04 -16.33
N ALA A 164 -16.64 11.52 -16.35
CA ALA A 164 -16.31 10.19 -15.89
C ALA A 164 -16.53 10.02 -14.39
N VAL A 165 -16.11 11.00 -13.58
CA VAL A 165 -16.33 11.02 -12.13
C VAL A 165 -17.83 11.04 -11.82
N ASN A 166 -18.60 11.91 -12.46
CA ASN A 166 -20.05 12.00 -12.25
C ASN A 166 -20.77 10.72 -12.68
N LYS A 167 -20.36 10.12 -13.80
CA LYS A 167 -20.90 8.83 -14.24
C LYS A 167 -20.61 7.73 -13.22
N ARG A 168 -19.39 7.68 -12.67
CA ARG A 168 -19.05 6.72 -11.61
C ARG A 168 -19.84 6.97 -10.33
N ALA A 169 -20.01 8.24 -9.92
CA ALA A 169 -20.81 8.60 -8.76
C ALA A 169 -22.27 8.14 -8.88
N GLN A 170 -22.87 8.30 -10.07
CA GLN A 170 -24.22 7.78 -10.34
C GLN A 170 -24.28 6.25 -10.28
N ALA A 171 -23.25 5.56 -10.79
CA ALA A 171 -23.14 4.11 -10.72
C ALA A 171 -23.01 3.62 -9.26
N LEU A 172 -22.16 4.26 -8.44
CA LEU A 172 -22.02 3.94 -7.01
C LEU A 172 -23.35 4.08 -6.27
N LYS A 173 -24.09 5.17 -6.53
CA LYS A 173 -25.43 5.37 -5.95
C LYS A 173 -26.42 4.28 -6.36
N GLN A 174 -26.33 3.80 -7.59
CA GLN A 174 -27.18 2.71 -8.07
C GLN A 174 -26.77 1.36 -7.46
N GLU A 175 -25.46 1.09 -7.38
CA GLU A 175 -24.88 -0.08 -6.73
C GLU A 175 -25.28 -0.17 -5.26
N GLU A 176 -25.30 0.95 -4.53
CA GLU A 176 -25.75 0.96 -3.13
C GLU A 176 -27.22 0.53 -3.00
N LYS A 177 -28.10 1.06 -3.83
CA LYS A 177 -29.53 0.69 -3.83
C LYS A 177 -29.73 -0.77 -4.15
N GLU A 178 -28.97 -1.29 -5.10
CA GLU A 178 -29.01 -2.71 -5.48
C GLU A 178 -28.49 -3.57 -4.33
N ALA A 179 -27.38 -3.20 -3.71
CA ALA A 179 -26.83 -3.91 -2.55
C ALA A 179 -27.76 -3.88 -1.33
N GLU A 180 -28.46 -2.76 -1.10
CA GLU A 180 -29.47 -2.64 -0.05
C GLU A 180 -30.69 -3.54 -0.34
N THR A 181 -31.16 -3.54 -1.59
CA THR A 181 -32.25 -4.43 -2.03
C THR A 181 -31.88 -5.91 -1.85
N GLU A 182 -30.65 -6.30 -2.21
CA GLU A 182 -30.17 -7.66 -2.02
C GLU A 182 -30.00 -8.02 -0.54
N ALA A 183 -29.53 -7.08 0.28
CA ALA A 183 -29.46 -7.26 1.73
C ALA A 183 -30.86 -7.45 2.34
N GLU A 184 -31.86 -6.68 1.92
CA GLU A 184 -33.25 -6.88 2.36
C GLU A 184 -33.79 -8.26 1.97
N LYS A 185 -33.56 -8.69 0.73
CA LYS A 185 -33.98 -10.03 0.27
C LYS A 185 -33.28 -11.13 1.07
N ALA A 186 -31.98 -10.99 1.33
CA ALA A 186 -31.22 -11.94 2.14
C ALA A 186 -31.73 -11.97 3.59
N ALA A 187 -31.95 -10.82 4.22
CA ALA A 187 -32.51 -10.71 5.56
C ALA A 187 -33.89 -11.38 5.65
N ARG A 188 -34.79 -11.13 4.69
CA ARG A 188 -36.11 -11.78 4.63
C ARG A 188 -36.02 -13.30 4.53
N ARG A 189 -35.11 -13.83 3.69
CA ARG A 189 -34.88 -15.28 3.56
C ARG A 189 -34.39 -15.91 4.87
N LEU A 190 -33.62 -15.16 5.65
CA LEU A 190 -33.05 -15.61 6.93
C LEU A 190 -33.95 -15.29 8.14
N GLY A 191 -35.10 -14.63 7.94
CA GLY A 191 -35.98 -14.19 9.04
C GLY A 191 -35.35 -13.09 9.92
N LEU A 192 -34.43 -12.30 9.37
CA LEU A 192 -33.73 -11.23 10.08
C LEU A 192 -34.42 -9.88 9.89
N ASP A 193 -34.44 -9.06 10.95
CA ASP A 193 -34.79 -7.64 10.87
C ASP A 193 -33.55 -6.83 10.51
N LEU A 194 -33.50 -6.31 9.28
CA LEU A 194 -32.37 -5.56 8.73
C LEU A 194 -31.98 -4.34 9.59
N SER A 195 -32.95 -3.69 10.23
CA SER A 195 -32.73 -2.49 11.05
C SER A 195 -31.93 -2.78 12.33
N THR A 196 -31.94 -4.03 12.78
CA THR A 196 -31.22 -4.51 13.97
C THR A 196 -29.89 -5.18 13.66
N GLN A 197 -29.57 -5.37 12.37
CA GLN A 197 -28.37 -6.10 12.00
C GLN A 197 -27.09 -5.27 12.23
N PRO A 198 -26.02 -5.90 12.74
CA PRO A 198 -24.72 -5.25 12.88
C PRO A 198 -24.18 -4.77 11.52
N LYS A 199 -23.51 -3.62 11.55
CA LYS A 199 -22.87 -3.01 10.38
C LYS A 199 -21.37 -3.11 10.51
N LEU A 200 -20.67 -3.28 9.39
CA LEU A 200 -19.23 -3.29 9.34
C LEU A 200 -18.64 -2.01 9.96
N THR A 201 -17.70 -2.19 10.88
CA THR A 201 -17.00 -1.12 11.61
C THR A 201 -15.54 -1.00 11.22
N ALA A 202 -14.93 -2.10 10.76
CA ALA A 202 -13.55 -2.12 10.33
C ALA A 202 -13.26 -3.24 9.32
N LEU A 203 -12.10 -3.11 8.68
CA LEU A 203 -11.47 -4.13 7.84
C LEU A 203 -9.98 -4.11 8.13
N ASP A 204 -9.33 -5.26 8.18
CA ASP A 204 -7.88 -5.34 8.17
C ASP A 204 -7.36 -6.24 7.05
N PHE A 205 -6.12 -5.98 6.63
CA PHE A 205 -5.33 -6.88 5.83
C PHE A 205 -4.22 -7.43 6.70
N ARG A 206 -4.04 -8.76 6.71
CA ARG A 206 -3.06 -9.43 7.56
C ARG A 206 -2.17 -10.35 6.75
N ILE A 207 -0.87 -10.30 7.02
CA ILE A 207 0.09 -11.28 6.50
C ILE A 207 0.02 -12.53 7.38
N GLN A 208 -0.22 -13.67 6.75
CA GLN A 208 -0.34 -14.98 7.42
C GLN A 208 0.98 -15.73 7.38
N GLN A 209 1.69 -15.63 6.26
CA GLN A 209 2.92 -16.37 6.03
C GLN A 209 3.84 -15.60 5.10
N VAL A 210 5.15 -15.71 5.34
CA VAL A 210 6.20 -15.36 4.38
C VAL A 210 7.10 -16.57 4.23
N LYS A 211 7.42 -16.95 2.99
CA LYS A 211 8.32 -18.05 2.66
C LYS A 211 9.46 -17.55 1.79
N ALA A 212 10.69 -17.86 2.17
CA ALA A 212 11.85 -17.80 1.28
C ALA A 212 11.87 -19.09 0.45
N VAL A 213 11.67 -18.97 -0.86
CA VAL A 213 11.76 -20.10 -1.80
C VAL A 213 13.21 -20.26 -2.25
N GLU A 214 13.83 -19.16 -2.63
CA GLU A 214 15.25 -19.03 -2.95
C GLU A 214 15.77 -17.80 -2.18
N GLU A 215 16.96 -17.92 -1.59
CA GLU A 215 17.68 -16.82 -0.93
C GLU A 215 18.35 -15.95 -2.00
N THR A 216 18.69 -14.70 -1.67
CA THR A 216 19.49 -13.88 -2.58
C THR A 216 20.86 -14.50 -2.83
N SER A 217 21.44 -14.21 -3.99
CA SER A 217 22.77 -14.73 -4.36
C SER A 217 23.89 -14.03 -3.58
N GLY A 218 24.25 -14.55 -2.41
CA GLY A 218 25.24 -13.95 -1.52
C GLY A 218 25.87 -14.93 -0.52
N TRP A 219 26.81 -14.43 0.31
CA TRP A 219 27.31 -15.14 1.49
C TRP A 219 26.66 -14.49 2.72
N GLY A 220 25.67 -15.15 3.31
CA GLY A 220 25.00 -14.72 4.54
C GLY A 220 23.51 -14.47 4.32
N SER A 221 22.75 -14.67 5.39
CA SER A 221 21.30 -14.69 5.39
C SER A 221 20.65 -13.34 5.14
N ASP A 222 19.45 -13.36 4.54
CA ASP A 222 18.73 -12.15 4.16
C ASP A 222 17.96 -11.51 5.33
N GLU A 223 18.19 -10.21 5.56
CA GLU A 223 17.37 -9.39 6.47
C GLU A 223 16.20 -8.75 5.71
N ILE A 224 15.07 -9.46 5.66
CA ILE A 224 13.90 -9.02 4.90
C ILE A 224 12.98 -8.12 5.72
N LEU A 225 12.71 -6.92 5.19
CA LEU A 225 11.67 -6.02 5.66
C LEU A 225 10.43 -6.14 4.77
N LEU A 226 9.26 -6.15 5.40
CA LEU A 226 7.99 -5.90 4.72
C LEU A 226 7.41 -4.57 5.17
N GLY A 227 6.80 -3.85 4.24
CA GLY A 227 6.13 -2.59 4.49
C GLY A 227 5.19 -2.23 3.35
N GLY A 228 4.80 -0.96 3.27
CA GLY A 228 4.09 -0.45 2.10
C GLY A 228 3.07 0.63 2.42
N MET A 229 1.90 0.57 1.80
CA MET A 229 0.88 1.61 1.87
C MET A 229 -0.52 1.02 1.80
N GLU A 230 -1.47 1.67 2.44
CA GLU A 230 -2.89 1.38 2.31
C GLU A 230 -3.64 2.61 1.77
N THR A 231 -4.68 2.36 0.98
CA THR A 231 -5.59 3.36 0.43
C THR A 231 -7.02 3.04 0.84
N PHE A 232 -7.68 4.02 1.45
CA PHE A 232 -9.06 3.95 1.92
C PHE A 232 -10.04 4.23 0.76
N HIS A 233 -11.32 3.93 0.99
CA HIS A 233 -12.40 4.22 0.03
C HIS A 233 -12.55 5.70 -0.33
N THR A 234 -12.03 6.59 0.51
CA THR A 234 -11.99 8.05 0.28
C THR A 234 -10.80 8.50 -0.56
N GLY A 235 -9.89 7.59 -0.93
CA GLY A 235 -8.61 7.92 -1.56
C GLY A 235 -7.54 8.43 -0.60
N TYR A 236 -7.86 8.57 0.70
CA TYR A 236 -6.84 8.80 1.73
C TYR A 236 -5.86 7.63 1.75
N THR A 237 -4.57 7.92 1.85
CA THR A 237 -3.54 6.88 1.97
C THR A 237 -2.71 7.04 3.21
N ARG A 238 -2.26 5.90 3.74
CA ARG A 238 -1.41 5.83 4.93
C ARG A 238 -0.26 4.86 4.68
N LYS A 239 0.93 5.25 5.12
CA LYS A 239 2.12 4.40 5.12
C LYS A 239 1.96 3.28 6.16
N ILE A 240 2.35 2.07 5.79
CA ILE A 240 2.59 0.98 6.71
C ILE A 240 4.06 1.00 7.11
N LYS A 241 4.32 1.15 8.42
CA LYS A 241 5.68 1.12 8.96
C LYS A 241 6.32 -0.23 8.62
N PRO A 242 7.54 -0.25 8.06
CA PRO A 242 8.23 -1.51 7.81
C PRO A 242 8.43 -2.31 9.10
N TRP A 243 8.38 -3.63 8.99
CA TRP A 243 8.77 -4.55 10.05
C TRP A 243 9.65 -5.65 9.46
N LYS A 244 10.57 -6.15 10.29
CA LYS A 244 11.46 -7.24 9.93
C LYS A 244 10.72 -8.57 9.99
N VAL A 245 10.85 -9.37 8.93
CA VAL A 245 10.26 -10.71 8.79
C VAL A 245 11.09 -11.73 9.56
N SER A 246 12.41 -11.74 9.33
CA SER A 246 13.41 -12.53 10.07
C SER A 246 14.76 -11.83 10.01
N ASP A 247 15.63 -12.09 10.99
CA ASP A 247 17.05 -11.65 11.02
C ASP A 247 17.98 -12.61 10.25
N ASP A 248 17.44 -13.77 9.87
CA ASP A 248 18.15 -14.89 9.24
C ASP A 248 17.06 -15.61 8.41
N PHE A 249 16.96 -15.34 7.11
CA PHE A 249 15.87 -15.88 6.29
C PHE A 249 16.40 -16.68 5.09
N ASP A 250 16.65 -17.96 5.34
CA ASP A 250 17.31 -18.84 4.39
C ASP A 250 16.33 -19.50 3.40
N ALA A 251 16.86 -19.97 2.27
CA ALA A 251 16.08 -20.70 1.27
C ALA A 251 15.32 -21.90 1.87
N GLY A 252 14.01 -21.93 1.67
CA GLY A 252 13.11 -22.96 2.19
C GLY A 252 12.44 -22.60 3.50
N GLU A 253 12.91 -21.57 4.21
CA GLU A 253 12.34 -21.14 5.48
C GLU A 253 10.99 -20.46 5.33
N VAL A 254 10.20 -20.56 6.41
CA VAL A 254 8.83 -20.05 6.45
C VAL A 254 8.57 -19.39 7.79
N VAL A 255 8.29 -18.09 7.76
CA VAL A 255 7.75 -17.34 8.89
C VAL A 255 6.23 -17.45 8.85
N ASN A 256 5.68 -18.21 9.80
CA ASN A 256 4.23 -18.32 10.02
C ASN A 256 3.80 -17.34 11.12
N TYR A 257 2.84 -16.48 10.82
CA TYR A 257 2.23 -15.61 11.83
C TYR A 257 1.00 -16.30 12.43
N PRO A 258 0.99 -16.59 13.76
CA PRO A 258 -0.14 -17.24 14.41
C PRO A 258 -1.44 -16.48 14.16
N ALA A 259 -2.56 -17.22 14.11
CA ALA A 259 -3.88 -16.62 13.91
C ALA A 259 -4.13 -15.45 14.89
N PRO A 260 -4.65 -14.31 14.41
CA PRO A 260 -5.18 -14.06 13.06
C PRO A 260 -4.15 -13.61 12.00
N GLY A 261 -2.85 -13.64 12.29
CA GLY A 261 -1.77 -13.17 11.41
C GLY A 261 -1.25 -11.78 11.80
N HIS A 262 -0.13 -11.37 11.18
CA HIS A 262 0.49 -10.06 11.39
C HIS A 262 -0.36 -8.97 10.74
N LYS A 263 -0.76 -7.95 11.50
CA LYS A 263 -1.59 -6.85 11.00
C LYS A 263 -0.78 -5.96 10.08
N PHE A 264 -1.11 -5.96 8.78
CA PHE A 264 -0.51 -5.08 7.79
C PHE A 264 -1.16 -3.71 7.79
N GLY A 265 -2.49 -3.67 7.65
CA GLY A 265 -3.27 -2.44 7.55
C GLY A 265 -4.60 -2.55 8.29
N LEU A 266 -5.14 -1.40 8.72
CA LEU A 266 -6.42 -1.32 9.43
C LEU A 266 -7.24 -0.15 8.91
N PHE A 267 -8.36 -0.49 8.31
CA PHE A 267 -9.30 0.42 7.69
C PHE A 267 -10.50 0.62 8.62
N GLY A 268 -10.61 1.80 9.22
CA GLY A 268 -11.84 2.20 9.89
C GLY A 268 -12.95 2.42 8.87
N MET A 269 -14.17 2.03 9.21
CA MET A 269 -15.36 2.22 8.38
C MET A 269 -16.37 3.15 9.08
N PRO A 270 -16.24 4.48 8.94
CA PRO A 270 -17.23 5.41 9.48
C PRO A 270 -18.63 5.09 8.93
N LYS A 271 -19.66 5.17 9.78
CA LYS A 271 -21.04 4.87 9.39
C LYS A 271 -21.61 5.85 8.35
N ALA A 272 -21.06 7.06 8.29
CA ALA A 272 -21.61 8.16 7.48
C ALA A 272 -21.19 8.12 6.00
N ASP A 273 -20.14 7.38 5.62
CA ASP A 273 -19.69 7.38 4.22
C ASP A 273 -20.59 6.50 3.34
N PRO A 274 -20.75 6.83 2.05
CA PRO A 274 -21.58 6.03 1.15
C PRO A 274 -20.98 4.63 0.92
N TRP A 275 -21.86 3.72 0.49
CA TRP A 275 -21.48 2.41 -0.04
C TRP A 275 -21.67 2.41 -1.57
N PRO A 276 -21.05 1.48 -2.32
CA PRO A 276 -20.07 0.49 -1.87
C PRO A 276 -18.68 1.09 -1.58
N ARG A 277 -17.79 0.32 -0.95
CA ARG A 277 -16.45 0.78 -0.54
C ARG A 277 -15.34 -0.12 -1.07
N SER A 278 -14.25 0.50 -1.52
CA SER A 278 -13.07 -0.21 -2.05
C SER A 278 -11.83 0.18 -1.26
N PHE A 279 -11.00 -0.80 -0.93
CA PHE A 279 -9.76 -0.62 -0.18
C PHE A 279 -8.61 -1.27 -0.93
N VAL A 280 -7.41 -0.69 -0.83
CA VAL A 280 -6.21 -1.21 -1.48
C VAL A 280 -5.08 -1.27 -0.46
N SER A 281 -4.35 -2.38 -0.44
CA SER A 281 -3.07 -2.50 0.27
C SER A 281 -1.98 -2.80 -0.75
N VAL A 282 -0.92 -2.01 -0.75
CA VAL A 282 0.30 -2.29 -1.50
C VAL A 282 1.36 -2.78 -0.53
N VAL A 283 1.82 -4.00 -0.75
CA VAL A 283 2.87 -4.67 0.01
C VAL A 283 4.17 -4.54 -0.77
N MET A 284 5.20 -4.08 -0.08
CA MET A 284 6.56 -3.94 -0.60
C MET A 284 7.50 -4.76 0.28
N MET A 285 8.53 -5.32 -0.34
CA MET A 285 9.59 -6.06 0.31
C MET A 285 10.94 -5.41 -0.03
N ALA A 286 11.84 -5.32 0.94
CA ALA A 286 13.18 -4.78 0.75
C ALA A 286 14.15 -5.43 1.74
N GLU A 287 15.43 -5.43 1.39
CA GLU A 287 16.51 -5.74 2.35
C GLU A 287 16.70 -4.57 3.32
N GLU A 288 17.05 -4.86 4.58
CA GLU A 288 17.21 -3.84 5.63
C GLU A 288 18.30 -2.80 5.33
N ASP A 289 19.27 -3.12 4.47
CA ASP A 289 20.38 -2.24 4.12
C ASP A 289 19.99 -0.99 3.30
N SER A 290 18.72 -0.90 2.91
CA SER A 290 18.11 0.19 2.13
C SER A 290 18.14 1.56 2.82
N GLY A 291 18.37 1.62 4.14
CA GLY A 291 18.48 2.85 4.92
C GLY A 291 17.23 3.74 4.89
N GLY A 292 17.40 5.06 5.07
CA GLY A 292 16.31 6.05 5.07
C GLY A 292 15.71 6.37 3.69
N PHE A 293 16.13 5.66 2.63
CA PHE A 293 15.73 5.95 1.25
C PHE A 293 14.25 5.63 1.01
N ALA A 294 13.77 4.48 1.50
CA ALA A 294 12.37 4.09 1.39
C ALA A 294 11.44 5.11 2.07
N ASP A 295 11.86 5.64 3.22
CA ASP A 295 11.13 6.67 3.94
C ASP A 295 11.01 7.97 3.14
N ALA A 296 12.12 8.41 2.54
CA ALA A 296 12.17 9.59 1.68
C ALA A 296 11.34 9.44 0.40
N VAL A 297 11.44 8.29 -0.29
CA VAL A 297 10.61 7.99 -1.47
C VAL A 297 9.13 8.04 -1.10
N ASN A 298 8.76 7.52 0.07
CA ASN A 298 7.39 7.61 0.55
C ASN A 298 6.94 9.05 0.84
N GLN A 299 7.80 9.93 1.39
CA GLN A 299 7.43 11.33 1.61
C GLN A 299 7.25 12.09 0.30
N ALA A 300 8.16 11.89 -0.65
CA ALA A 300 8.04 12.41 -2.00
C ALA A 300 6.72 11.95 -2.64
N TRP A 301 6.40 10.68 -2.45
CA TRP A 301 5.17 10.07 -2.94
C TRP A 301 3.88 10.71 -2.38
N LEU A 302 3.83 10.98 -1.07
CA LEU A 302 2.67 11.62 -0.46
C LEU A 302 2.38 13.00 -1.07
N LYS A 303 3.44 13.73 -1.45
CA LYS A 303 3.32 15.03 -2.12
C LYS A 303 2.82 14.88 -3.56
N VAL A 304 3.34 13.91 -4.31
CA VAL A 304 2.83 13.58 -5.65
C VAL A 304 1.35 13.23 -5.62
N ARG A 305 0.93 12.41 -4.65
CA ARG A 305 -0.49 12.10 -4.41
C ARG A 305 -1.31 13.36 -4.17
N ASP A 306 -0.83 14.26 -3.32
CA ASP A 306 -1.56 15.47 -2.96
C ASP A 306 -1.72 16.41 -4.17
N ASP A 307 -0.68 16.57 -4.98
CA ASP A 307 -0.74 17.33 -6.24
C ASP A 307 -1.73 16.68 -7.24
N ILE A 308 -1.74 15.36 -7.39
CA ILE A 308 -2.72 14.64 -8.23
C ILE A 308 -4.15 14.85 -7.70
N SER A 309 -4.33 14.73 -6.38
CA SER A 309 -5.62 14.93 -5.73
C SER A 309 -6.14 16.35 -5.96
N GLU A 310 -5.26 17.34 -5.87
CA GLU A 310 -5.55 18.73 -6.20
C GLU A 310 -6.02 18.85 -7.66
N LYS A 311 -5.29 18.30 -8.64
CA LYS A 311 -5.68 18.35 -10.06
C LYS A 311 -7.01 17.68 -10.36
N ILE A 312 -7.31 16.54 -9.75
CA ILE A 312 -8.62 15.90 -9.91
C ILE A 312 -9.72 16.79 -9.33
N LYS A 313 -9.51 17.36 -8.13
CA LYS A 313 -10.49 18.26 -7.49
C LYS A 313 -10.72 19.53 -8.31
N GLU A 314 -9.66 20.15 -8.83
CA GLU A 314 -9.73 21.30 -9.73
C GLU A 314 -10.56 21.00 -10.98
N ALA A 315 -10.33 19.84 -11.61
CA ALA A 315 -11.03 19.44 -12.82
C ALA A 315 -12.53 19.13 -12.57
N VAL A 316 -12.85 18.49 -11.45
CA VAL A 316 -14.22 18.10 -11.12
C VAL A 316 -15.04 19.30 -10.59
N GLY A 317 -14.40 20.19 -9.82
CA GLY A 317 -15.02 21.31 -9.14
C GLY A 317 -15.70 20.90 -7.81
N GLU A 318 -16.76 21.61 -7.43
CA GLU A 318 -17.45 21.39 -6.16
C GLU A 318 -18.06 19.99 -6.02
N TRP A 319 -18.05 19.49 -4.77
CA TRP A 319 -18.51 18.16 -4.41
C TRP A 319 -20.04 18.14 -4.36
N ALA A 320 -20.67 17.94 -5.51
CA ALA A 320 -22.13 17.98 -5.61
C ALA A 320 -22.86 16.85 -4.83
N SER A 321 -22.15 15.78 -4.41
CA SER A 321 -22.70 14.73 -3.54
C SER A 321 -21.61 13.88 -2.87
N GLU A 322 -21.97 13.13 -1.82
CA GLU A 322 -21.09 12.16 -1.15
C GLU A 322 -20.52 11.09 -2.11
N TYR A 323 -21.29 10.67 -3.12
CA TYR A 323 -20.84 9.72 -4.13
C TYR A 323 -19.81 10.30 -5.10
N VAL A 324 -19.79 11.62 -5.31
CA VAL A 324 -18.71 12.27 -6.07
C VAL A 324 -17.41 12.15 -5.28
N GLY A 325 -17.44 12.38 -3.97
CA GLY A 325 -16.30 12.15 -3.09
C GLY A 325 -15.81 10.69 -3.13
N ALA A 326 -16.73 9.73 -3.06
CA ALA A 326 -16.39 8.30 -3.17
C ALA A 326 -15.82 7.92 -4.56
N ALA A 327 -16.38 8.46 -5.65
CA ALA A 327 -15.88 8.23 -7.00
C ALA A 327 -14.47 8.80 -7.20
N ILE A 328 -14.19 9.99 -6.66
CA ILE A 328 -12.84 10.58 -6.63
C ILE A 328 -11.91 9.69 -5.80
N GLY A 329 -12.36 9.21 -4.64
CA GLY A 329 -11.59 8.31 -3.77
C GLY A 329 -11.19 7.01 -4.46
N GLU A 330 -12.14 6.36 -5.14
CA GLU A 330 -11.88 5.15 -5.94
C GLU A 330 -10.90 5.43 -7.07
N MET A 331 -11.06 6.55 -7.78
CA MET A 331 -10.16 6.96 -8.85
C MET A 331 -8.74 7.21 -8.33
N LEU A 332 -8.61 7.94 -7.21
CA LEU A 332 -7.32 8.17 -6.55
C LEU A 332 -6.67 6.84 -6.14
N GLY A 333 -7.41 5.91 -5.56
CA GLY A 333 -6.88 4.59 -5.22
C GLY A 333 -6.31 3.84 -6.42
N LYS A 334 -6.97 3.91 -7.59
CA LYS A 334 -6.46 3.32 -8.84
C LYS A 334 -5.23 4.06 -9.37
N VAL A 335 -5.24 5.39 -9.37
CA VAL A 335 -4.10 6.21 -9.80
C VAL A 335 -2.87 5.92 -8.95
N ILE A 336 -3.05 5.88 -7.63
CA ILE A 336 -2.00 5.58 -6.66
C ILE A 336 -1.49 4.16 -6.87
N GLY A 337 -2.39 3.17 -6.98
CA GLY A 337 -2.00 1.78 -7.25
C GLY A 337 -1.18 1.63 -8.53
N PHE A 338 -1.57 2.31 -9.61
CA PHE A 338 -0.81 2.34 -10.87
C PHE A 338 0.59 2.95 -10.68
N LEU A 339 0.63 4.14 -10.07
CA LEU A 339 1.87 4.89 -9.91
C LEU A 339 2.87 4.16 -8.99
N VAL A 340 2.41 3.39 -7.99
CA VAL A 340 3.32 2.64 -7.12
C VAL A 340 3.99 1.53 -7.92
N GLY A 341 3.22 0.82 -8.76
CA GLY A 341 3.77 -0.16 -9.68
C GLY A 341 4.82 0.46 -10.60
N ASP A 342 4.48 1.56 -11.27
CA ASP A 342 5.37 2.26 -12.22
C ASP A 342 6.64 2.82 -11.54
N ALA A 343 6.51 3.41 -10.35
CA ALA A 343 7.63 3.98 -9.62
C ALA A 343 8.56 2.89 -9.05
N VAL A 344 8.02 1.82 -8.50
CA VAL A 344 8.82 0.69 -7.99
C VAL A 344 9.56 0.01 -9.14
N GLU A 345 8.89 -0.25 -10.27
CA GLU A 345 9.54 -0.80 -11.46
C GLU A 345 10.69 0.11 -11.94
N PHE A 346 10.49 1.42 -11.96
CA PHE A 346 11.54 2.36 -12.34
C PHE A 346 12.72 2.39 -11.37
N ILE A 347 12.46 2.43 -10.06
CA ILE A 347 13.48 2.41 -9.02
C ILE A 347 14.24 1.08 -9.09
N ALA A 348 13.55 -0.06 -9.15
CA ALA A 348 14.17 -1.39 -9.28
C ALA A 348 15.11 -1.46 -10.49
N ASN A 349 14.69 -0.91 -11.64
CA ASN A 349 15.54 -0.84 -12.85
C ASN A 349 16.83 -0.03 -12.66
N TRP A 350 16.85 0.95 -11.77
CA TRP A 350 18.01 1.81 -11.51
C TRP A 350 18.92 1.27 -10.41
N PHE A 351 18.31 0.65 -9.40
CA PHE A 351 19.04 0.02 -8.32
C PHE A 351 19.62 -1.34 -8.69
N LYS A 352 19.30 -1.87 -9.89
CA LYS A 352 19.87 -3.10 -10.48
C LYS A 352 20.12 -4.15 -9.40
N ASP A 353 19.04 -4.59 -8.76
CA ASP A 353 19.13 -5.62 -7.76
C ASP A 353 18.22 -5.25 -6.57
N ASP A 354 18.54 -4.11 -5.91
CA ASP A 354 18.27 -3.77 -4.48
C ASP A 354 16.80 -3.62 -4.01
N LEU A 355 15.79 -3.83 -4.85
CA LEU A 355 14.38 -3.67 -4.48
C LEU A 355 13.52 -4.78 -5.09
N PHE A 356 12.75 -5.47 -4.25
CA PHE A 356 11.78 -6.46 -4.70
C PHE A 356 10.53 -5.80 -5.31
N ASP A 357 9.82 -6.56 -6.15
CA ASP A 357 8.53 -6.16 -6.71
C ASP A 357 7.54 -5.64 -5.65
N ALA A 358 6.66 -4.71 -6.03
CA ALA A 358 5.53 -4.34 -5.18
C ALA A 358 4.26 -5.06 -5.63
N HIS A 359 3.48 -5.55 -4.66
CA HIS A 359 2.22 -6.24 -4.92
C HIS A 359 1.05 -5.48 -4.33
N ALA A 360 0.04 -5.21 -5.15
CA ALA A 360 -1.19 -4.59 -4.70
C ALA A 360 -2.31 -5.62 -4.58
N THR A 361 -3.06 -5.55 -3.50
CA THR A 361 -4.30 -6.30 -3.29
C THR A 361 -5.42 -5.32 -2.99
N ALA A 362 -6.63 -5.63 -3.45
CA ALA A 362 -7.79 -4.81 -3.25
C ALA A 362 -8.98 -5.64 -2.78
N VAL A 363 -9.88 -5.00 -2.04
CA VAL A 363 -11.18 -5.57 -1.67
C VAL A 363 -12.28 -4.56 -1.94
N HIS A 364 -13.39 -5.05 -2.49
CA HIS A 364 -14.60 -4.29 -2.73
C HIS A 364 -15.72 -4.85 -1.85
N LEU A 365 -16.33 -3.98 -1.04
CA LEU A 365 -17.40 -4.33 -0.12
C LEU A 365 -18.69 -3.64 -0.58
N PRO A 366 -19.69 -4.38 -1.08
CA PRO A 366 -20.90 -3.80 -1.65
C PRO A 366 -21.88 -3.22 -0.61
N SER A 367 -21.82 -3.67 0.64
CA SER A 367 -22.87 -3.41 1.63
C SER A 367 -22.29 -3.22 3.03
N PRO A 368 -22.93 -2.41 3.90
CA PRO A 368 -22.51 -2.28 5.28
C PRO A 368 -22.88 -3.48 6.17
N TYR A 369 -23.76 -4.39 5.75
CA TYR A 369 -24.36 -5.32 6.72
C TYR A 369 -23.48 -6.55 6.97
N ALA A 370 -23.11 -6.80 8.24
CA ALA A 370 -22.16 -7.85 8.58
C ALA A 370 -22.65 -9.26 8.24
N PHE A 371 -23.97 -9.52 8.36
CA PHE A 371 -24.55 -10.84 8.04
C PHE A 371 -24.38 -11.22 6.56
N MET A 372 -24.18 -10.25 5.66
CA MET A 372 -23.89 -10.49 4.23
C MET A 372 -22.52 -11.14 4.01
N TYR A 373 -21.66 -11.12 5.04
CA TYR A 373 -20.29 -11.60 5.01
C TYR A 373 -20.05 -12.76 5.98
N ASN A 374 -21.12 -13.22 6.65
CA ASN A 374 -21.10 -14.38 7.52
C ASN A 374 -21.75 -15.55 6.77
N ASN A 375 -20.98 -16.22 5.92
CA ASN A 375 -21.44 -17.36 5.11
C ASN A 375 -20.89 -18.70 5.64
N PRO A 376 -21.60 -19.81 5.37
CA PRO A 376 -21.09 -21.15 5.60
C PRO A 376 -19.82 -21.40 4.79
N ALA A 377 -18.97 -22.30 5.31
CA ALA A 377 -17.57 -22.43 4.91
C ALA A 377 -17.32 -22.83 3.44
N ASP A 378 -18.36 -23.29 2.75
CA ASP A 378 -18.37 -23.82 1.39
C ASP A 378 -18.59 -22.76 0.31
N ALA A 379 -19.01 -21.54 0.66
CA ALA A 379 -19.25 -20.44 -0.29
C ALA A 379 -17.99 -19.58 -0.59
N GLY A 380 -16.79 -20.01 -0.17
CA GLY A 380 -15.55 -19.25 -0.35
C GLY A 380 -15.40 -18.01 0.55
N TRP A 381 -16.40 -17.74 1.39
CA TRP A 381 -16.39 -16.75 2.47
C TRP A 381 -16.63 -17.52 3.76
N THR A 382 -15.64 -17.60 4.65
CA THR A 382 -15.81 -18.30 5.92
C THR A 382 -15.40 -17.33 7.03
N ASN A 383 -16.34 -17.00 7.94
CA ASN A 383 -16.11 -16.18 9.15
C ASN A 383 -15.38 -14.84 8.96
N HIS A 384 -16.00 -13.87 8.27
CA HIS A 384 -15.44 -12.52 8.07
C HIS A 384 -14.13 -12.45 7.26
N GLN A 385 -13.62 -13.57 6.77
CA GLN A 385 -12.34 -13.62 6.07
C GLN A 385 -12.55 -13.87 4.56
N LEU A 386 -11.82 -13.13 3.75
CA LEU A 386 -11.76 -13.33 2.30
C LEU A 386 -10.75 -14.44 1.93
N PRO A 387 -10.75 -14.95 0.69
CA PRO A 387 -9.72 -15.88 0.22
C PRO A 387 -8.29 -15.33 0.43
N THR A 388 -7.34 -16.24 0.67
CA THR A 388 -5.92 -15.87 0.77
C THR A 388 -5.44 -15.24 -0.53
N THR A 389 -4.87 -14.04 -0.41
CA THR A 389 -4.08 -13.39 -1.46
C THR A 389 -2.66 -13.92 -1.40
N LYS A 390 -2.13 -14.36 -2.55
CA LYS A 390 -0.73 -14.80 -2.69
C LYS A 390 0.04 -13.80 -3.52
N MET A 391 1.22 -13.43 -3.05
CA MET A 391 2.12 -12.46 -3.67
C MET A 391 3.50 -13.11 -3.83
N ARG A 392 4.18 -12.84 -4.95
CA ARG A 392 5.51 -13.40 -5.24
C ARG A 392 6.49 -12.26 -5.50
N PHE A 393 7.47 -12.12 -4.63
CA PHE A 393 8.50 -11.09 -4.69
C PHE A 393 9.76 -11.74 -5.26
N THR A 394 10.26 -11.22 -6.37
CA THR A 394 11.52 -11.68 -6.97
C THR A 394 12.51 -10.53 -7.08
N GLY A 395 13.78 -10.80 -6.81
CA GLY A 395 14.88 -9.83 -6.81
C GLY A 395 16.17 -10.50 -6.32
N HIS A 396 17.34 -10.10 -6.84
CA HIS A 396 18.66 -10.64 -6.43
C HIS A 396 18.90 -12.16 -6.51
N GLY A 397 18.08 -12.88 -7.27
CA GLY A 397 18.09 -14.36 -7.25
C GLY A 397 17.29 -14.96 -6.09
N GLY A 398 16.74 -14.12 -5.20
CA GLY A 398 15.76 -14.51 -4.21
C GLY A 398 14.34 -14.58 -4.79
N ASP A 399 13.55 -15.51 -4.26
CA ASP A 399 12.13 -15.70 -4.55
C ASP A 399 11.39 -15.86 -3.23
N TYR A 400 10.55 -14.89 -2.89
CA TYR A 400 9.76 -14.90 -1.67
C TYR A 400 8.28 -14.96 -1.98
N ARG A 401 7.55 -15.76 -1.22
CA ARG A 401 6.10 -15.86 -1.32
C ARG A 401 5.46 -15.35 -0.05
N VAL A 402 4.52 -14.44 -0.20
CA VAL A 402 3.75 -13.87 0.91
C VAL A 402 2.30 -14.25 0.75
N GLU A 403 1.71 -14.79 1.81
CA GLU A 403 0.28 -15.03 1.91
C GLU A 403 -0.34 -13.99 2.86
N GLY A 404 -1.39 -13.33 2.38
CA GLY A 404 -2.16 -12.38 3.18
C GLY A 404 -3.66 -12.59 3.04
N ARG A 405 -4.43 -12.03 3.96
CA ARG A 405 -5.89 -12.18 3.97
C ARG A 405 -6.57 -10.92 4.48
N TRP A 406 -7.71 -10.60 3.88
CA TRP A 406 -8.60 -9.53 4.34
C TRP A 406 -9.62 -10.06 5.34
N THR A 407 -9.87 -9.31 6.42
CA THR A 407 -10.86 -9.64 7.45
C THR A 407 -11.77 -8.45 7.74
N VAL A 408 -13.08 -8.64 7.71
CA VAL A 408 -14.08 -7.61 8.08
C VAL A 408 -14.51 -7.74 9.55
N TYR A 409 -14.98 -6.66 10.15
CA TYR A 409 -15.47 -6.63 11.53
C TYR A 409 -16.80 -5.88 11.58
N GLY A 410 -17.79 -6.39 12.32
CA GLY A 410 -19.15 -5.86 12.42
C GLY A 410 -19.60 -5.53 13.83
#